data_AF-A0A3D2G0T8-F1
#
_entry.id   AF-A0A3D2G0T8-F1
#
_cell.length_a   1.000
_cell.length_b   1.000
_cell.length_c   1.000
_cell.angle_alpha   90.00
_cell.angle_beta   90.00
_cell.angle_gamma   90.00
#
_symmetry.space_group_name_H-M   'P 1'
#
loop_
_entity.id
_entity.type
_entity.pdbx_description
1 polymer ?
#
loop_
_entity_poly.entity_id
_entity_poly.type
_entity_poly.pdbx_seq_one_letter_code
_entity_poly.pdbx_strand_id
1 'polypeptide(L)'
;HYPQLYFVSSTTKVLTDFRDFRKELEREEFSYVVPDFRLNRRFDRLGTLPQAEKDKVEFLCNECCDFGCAERRACYEAVSRQNLGEDAPEHRCAAPDGAQGYRFSKAMKNPGFIGAADIRDIYLPMGFSHFKIEGRTLGSAVLLEFLLHYLTRPEYHLPVREEIYLDGMLDLF
;
A
#
# COMPACT_ATOMS: atom_id res chain seq x y z
N HIS A 1 24.55 7.01 14.17
CA HIS A 1 24.07 7.45 12.85
C HIS A 1 24.55 6.44 11.81
N TYR A 2 23.65 5.89 11.00
CA TYR A 2 23.97 4.95 9.92
C TYR A 2 23.88 5.69 8.58
N PRO A 3 24.94 6.41 8.16
CA PRO A 3 24.88 7.36 7.03
C PRO A 3 24.59 6.72 5.67
N GLN A 4 24.59 5.38 5.58
CA GLN A 4 24.30 4.64 4.36
C GLN A 4 22.86 4.12 4.28
N LEU A 5 22.06 4.32 5.32
CA LEU A 5 20.66 3.92 5.34
C LEU A 5 19.78 5.14 5.04
N TYR A 6 18.78 4.93 4.19
CA TYR A 6 17.70 5.89 4.01
C TYR A 6 16.51 5.50 4.87
N PHE A 7 15.72 6.48 5.32
CA PHE A 7 14.54 6.24 6.14
C PHE A 7 13.26 6.43 5.33
N VAL A 8 12.27 5.58 5.63
CA VAL A 8 10.92 5.67 5.08
C VAL A 8 9.94 5.85 6.22
N SER A 9 9.10 6.87 6.10
CA SER A 9 7.96 7.05 7.00
C SER A 9 6.82 6.13 6.57
N SER A 10 6.61 5.07 7.35
CA SER A 10 5.71 3.96 7.01
C SER A 10 4.22 4.33 7.08
N THR A 11 3.40 3.64 6.25
CA THR A 11 1.93 3.69 6.28
C THR A 11 1.35 3.37 7.66
N THR A 12 2.11 2.63 8.49
CA THR A 12 1.72 2.26 9.85
C THR A 12 1.59 3.44 10.81
N LYS A 13 2.05 4.64 10.44
CA LYS A 13 1.77 5.88 11.19
C LYS A 13 0.31 6.34 11.08
N VAL A 14 -0.40 5.89 10.04
CA VAL A 14 -1.82 6.17 9.79
C VAL A 14 -2.09 7.68 9.67
N LEU A 15 -1.33 8.34 8.79
CA LEU A 15 -1.44 9.78 8.53
C LEU A 15 -2.67 10.06 7.66
N THR A 16 -3.79 10.38 8.31
CA THR A 16 -5.11 10.60 7.67
C THR A 16 -5.46 12.06 7.47
N ASP A 17 -4.91 12.97 8.28
CA ASP A 17 -5.03 14.42 8.07
C ASP A 17 -3.93 14.87 7.09
N PHE A 18 -4.33 15.61 6.05
CA PHE A 18 -3.39 16.06 5.02
C PHE A 18 -2.31 17.02 5.56
N ARG A 19 -2.62 17.80 6.61
CA ARG A 19 -1.64 18.71 7.23
C ARG A 19 -0.58 17.93 7.99
N ASP A 20 -0.97 16.86 8.68
CA ASP A 20 -0.01 16.00 9.38
C ASP A 20 0.85 15.22 8.38
N PHE A 21 0.26 14.77 7.28
CA PHE A 21 1.03 14.21 6.16
C PHE A 21 2.03 15.22 5.58
N ARG A 22 1.64 16.47 5.37
CA ARG A 22 2.54 17.52 4.86
C ARG A 22 3.68 17.82 5.83
N LYS A 23 3.40 17.95 7.13
CA LYS A 23 4.45 18.11 8.16
C LYS A 23 5.43 16.95 8.15
N GLU A 24 4.95 15.74 7.89
CA GLU A 24 5.82 14.57 7.79
C GLU A 24 6.71 14.61 6.53
N LEU A 25 6.20 15.14 5.40
CA LEU A 25 6.99 15.37 4.19
C LEU A 25 8.10 16.42 4.39
N GLU A 26 7.90 17.40 5.26
CA GLU A 26 8.89 18.42 5.61
C GLU A 26 10.08 17.87 6.42
N ARG A 27 9.98 16.66 6.97
CA ARG A 27 11.05 16.03 7.75
C ARG A 27 12.17 15.53 6.85
N GLU A 28 13.36 16.12 7.00
CA GLU A 28 14.52 15.86 6.16
C GLU A 28 15.08 14.44 6.31
N GLU A 29 14.87 13.78 7.45
CA GLU A 29 15.40 12.43 7.66
C GLU A 29 14.75 11.37 6.77
N PHE A 30 13.52 11.60 6.28
CA PHE A 30 12.82 10.65 5.43
C PHE A 30 13.09 10.90 3.97
N SER A 31 13.54 9.87 3.25
CA SER A 31 13.60 9.88 1.79
C SER A 31 12.23 9.67 1.18
N TYR A 32 11.36 8.89 1.85
CA TYR A 32 9.99 8.66 1.42
C TYR A 32 9.00 8.75 2.58
N VAL A 33 7.80 9.24 2.29
CA VAL A 33 6.69 9.32 3.25
C VAL A 33 5.46 8.69 2.63
N VAL A 34 4.92 7.70 3.34
CA VAL A 34 3.74 6.94 2.91
C VAL A 34 2.51 7.50 3.62
N PRO A 35 1.59 8.21 2.93
CA PRO A 35 0.34 8.63 3.53
C PRO A 35 -0.55 7.41 3.83
N ASP A 36 -1.61 7.62 4.61
CA ASP A 36 -2.68 6.65 4.67
C ASP A 36 -3.42 6.58 3.32
N PHE A 37 -3.82 5.38 2.88
CA PHE A 37 -4.50 5.15 1.58
C PHE A 37 -5.78 5.98 1.41
N ARG A 38 -6.39 6.45 2.51
CA ARG A 38 -7.52 7.39 2.48
C ARG A 38 -7.19 8.73 1.84
N LEU A 39 -5.92 9.11 1.75
CA LEU A 39 -5.47 10.31 1.08
C LEU A 39 -5.22 10.12 -0.43
N ASN A 40 -5.22 8.88 -0.95
CA ASN A 40 -4.82 8.58 -2.33
C ASN A 40 -5.60 9.38 -3.38
N ARG A 41 -6.90 9.64 -3.16
CA ARG A 41 -7.77 10.38 -4.10
C ARG A 41 -7.95 11.87 -3.75
N ARG A 42 -7.18 12.42 -2.81
CA ARG A 42 -7.23 13.84 -2.43
C ARG A 42 -6.50 14.74 -3.44
N PHE A 43 -6.88 14.64 -4.70
CA PHE A 43 -6.23 15.35 -5.81
C PHE A 43 -6.24 16.87 -5.63
N ASP A 44 -7.29 17.42 -5.00
CA ASP A 44 -7.41 18.83 -4.62
C ASP A 44 -6.24 19.32 -3.77
N ARG A 45 -5.67 18.44 -2.95
CA ARG A 45 -4.54 18.75 -2.07
C ARG A 45 -3.23 18.23 -2.62
N LEU A 46 -3.20 16.99 -3.09
CA LEU A 46 -2.01 16.35 -3.67
C LEU A 46 -1.45 17.15 -4.86
N GLY A 47 -2.32 17.70 -5.71
CA GLY A 47 -1.91 18.51 -6.85
C GLY A 47 -1.17 19.80 -6.46
N THR A 48 -1.38 20.29 -5.23
CA THR A 48 -0.79 21.53 -4.71
C THR A 48 0.60 21.36 -4.10
N LEU A 49 1.07 20.12 -3.94
CA LEU A 49 2.39 19.84 -3.39
C LEU A 49 3.50 20.34 -4.34
N PRO A 50 4.57 20.97 -3.82
CA PRO A 50 5.79 21.21 -4.59
C PRO A 50 6.39 19.90 -5.10
N GLN A 51 7.13 19.94 -6.21
CA GLN A 51 7.71 18.73 -6.80
C GLN A 51 8.63 17.97 -5.83
N ALA A 52 9.45 18.68 -5.06
CA ALA A 52 10.32 18.06 -4.05
C ALA A 52 9.55 17.27 -2.98
N GLU A 53 8.33 17.70 -2.64
CA GLU A 53 7.46 16.93 -1.74
C GLU A 53 6.84 15.75 -2.47
N LYS A 54 6.41 15.91 -3.74
CA LYS A 54 5.87 14.82 -4.58
C LYS A 54 6.87 13.68 -4.78
N ASP A 55 8.14 14.00 -4.98
CA ASP A 55 9.23 13.04 -5.14
C ASP A 55 9.44 12.17 -3.88
N LYS A 56 8.99 12.65 -2.70
CA LYS A 56 9.02 11.88 -1.45
C LYS A 56 7.76 11.04 -1.23
N VAL A 57 6.65 11.27 -1.92
CA VAL A 57 5.39 10.57 -1.67
C VAL A 57 5.43 9.16 -2.24
N GLU A 58 5.31 8.14 -1.39
CA GLU A 58 5.13 6.74 -1.78
C GLU A 58 3.69 6.29 -1.48
N PHE A 59 2.86 6.02 -2.49
CA PHE A 59 1.46 5.62 -2.26
C PHE A 59 1.29 4.12 -2.04
N LEU A 60 0.50 3.73 -1.04
CA LEU A 60 0.00 2.35 -0.89
C LEU A 60 -1.19 2.11 -1.83
N CYS A 61 -1.02 1.23 -2.81
CA CYS A 61 -1.95 1.13 -3.95
C CYS A 61 -3.14 0.18 -3.75
N ASN A 62 -2.92 -0.94 -3.09
CA ASN A 62 -3.83 -2.10 -3.07
C ASN A 62 -4.31 -2.47 -1.66
N GLU A 63 -4.53 -1.47 -0.80
CA GLU A 63 -5.04 -1.70 0.56
C GLU A 63 -6.46 -2.30 0.55
N CYS A 64 -6.68 -3.31 1.39
CA CYS A 64 -7.94 -4.04 1.50
C CYS A 64 -8.78 -3.69 2.76
N CYS A 65 -8.20 -2.92 3.68
CA CYS A 65 -8.83 -2.43 4.89
C CYS A 65 -10.06 -1.57 4.54
N ASP A 66 -11.05 -1.58 5.42
CA ASP A 66 -12.22 -0.71 5.24
C ASP A 66 -11.80 0.76 5.17
N PHE A 67 -12.35 1.49 4.20
CA PHE A 67 -11.99 2.89 3.96
C PHE A 67 -12.39 3.80 5.12
N GLY A 68 -13.41 3.41 5.90
CA GLY A 68 -13.85 4.13 7.09
C GLY A 68 -13.17 3.67 8.39
N CYS A 69 -12.21 2.74 8.35
CA CYS A 69 -11.68 2.09 9.54
C CYS A 69 -11.04 3.10 10.52
N ALA A 70 -11.65 3.24 11.69
CA ALA A 70 -11.13 4.05 12.79
C ALA A 70 -10.04 3.33 13.60
N GLU A 71 -9.96 2.00 13.51
CA GLU A 71 -9.11 1.16 14.34
C GLU A 71 -7.76 0.80 13.69
N ARG A 72 -7.50 1.28 12.47
CA ARG A 72 -6.31 0.91 11.68
C ARG A 72 -4.99 1.11 12.44
N ARG A 73 -4.88 2.19 13.23
CA ARG A 73 -3.70 2.44 14.08
C ARG A 73 -3.58 1.39 15.19
N ALA A 74 -4.67 1.07 15.87
CA ALA A 74 -4.68 0.05 16.92
C ALA A 74 -4.35 -1.33 16.35
N CYS A 75 -4.83 -1.65 15.15
CA CYS A 75 -4.47 -2.87 14.42
C CYS A 75 -2.95 -2.95 14.18
N TYR A 76 -2.33 -1.90 13.62
CA TYR A 76 -0.88 -1.88 13.42
C TYR A 76 -0.08 -1.93 14.72
N GLU A 77 -0.56 -1.27 15.78
CA GLU A 77 0.10 -1.33 17.09
C GLU A 77 0.09 -2.76 17.66
N ALA A 78 -1.07 -3.44 17.63
CA ALA A 78 -1.16 -4.83 18.10
C ALA A 78 -0.23 -5.77 17.32
N VAL A 79 -0.23 -5.68 15.98
CA VAL A 79 0.69 -6.46 15.12
C VAL A 79 2.16 -6.11 15.41
N SER A 80 2.48 -4.85 15.71
CA SER A 80 3.85 -4.44 16.05
C SER A 80 4.31 -5.06 17.37
N ARG A 81 3.46 -5.06 18.40
CA ARG A 81 3.75 -5.67 19.71
C ARG A 81 3.98 -7.18 19.59
N GLN A 82 3.14 -7.86 18.82
CA GLN A 82 3.31 -9.29 18.55
C GLN A 82 4.64 -9.58 17.83
N ASN A 83 5.02 -8.77 16.83
CA ASN A 83 6.31 -8.92 16.14
C ASN A 83 7.52 -8.64 17.06
N LEU A 84 7.34 -7.87 18.13
CA LEU A 84 8.35 -7.67 19.17
C LEU A 84 8.41 -8.82 20.20
N GLY A 85 7.51 -9.81 20.08
CA GLY A 85 7.41 -10.92 21.02
C GLY A 85 6.73 -10.56 22.34
N GLU A 86 6.02 -9.42 22.40
CA GLU A 86 5.22 -9.05 23.58
C GLU A 86 3.99 -9.97 23.70
N ASP A 87 3.65 -10.36 24.94
CA ASP A 87 2.39 -11.03 25.25
C ASP A 87 1.25 -10.00 25.24
N ALA A 88 0.83 -9.63 24.02
CA ALA A 88 -0.18 -8.61 23.76
C ALA A 88 -1.41 -9.24 23.09
N PRO A 89 -2.64 -8.77 23.42
CA PRO A 89 -3.85 -9.28 22.80
C PRO A 89 -3.87 -9.01 21.30
N GLU A 90 -4.36 -9.98 20.54
CA GLU A 90 -4.58 -9.83 19.10
C GLU A 90 -5.70 -8.81 18.83
N HIS A 91 -5.46 -7.91 17.88
CA HIS A 91 -6.50 -7.01 17.40
C HIS A 91 -7.46 -7.78 16.48
N ARG A 92 -8.73 -7.85 16.88
CA ARG A 92 -9.79 -8.45 16.06
C ARG A 92 -10.42 -7.38 15.18
N CYS A 93 -10.25 -7.50 13.88
CA CYS A 93 -10.85 -6.57 12.92
C CYS A 93 -12.38 -6.62 12.99
N ALA A 94 -13.01 -5.49 13.33
CA ALA A 94 -14.46 -5.36 13.41
C ALA A 94 -15.14 -5.06 12.07
N ALA A 95 -14.37 -4.92 10.97
CA ALA A 95 -14.96 -4.70 9.65
C ALA A 95 -15.88 -5.87 9.26
N PRO A 96 -17.02 -5.62 8.58
CA PRO A 96 -18.01 -6.67 8.28
C PRO A 96 -17.43 -7.92 7.60
N ASP A 97 -16.40 -7.75 6.78
CA ASP A 97 -15.70 -8.84 6.08
C ASP A 97 -14.29 -9.12 6.64
N GLY A 98 -13.99 -8.69 7.87
CA GLY A 98 -12.64 -8.78 8.47
C GLY A 98 -12.13 -10.22 8.59
N ALA A 99 -13.03 -11.19 8.79
CA ALA A 99 -12.70 -12.61 8.90
C ALA A 99 -12.30 -13.27 7.56
N GLN A 100 -12.55 -12.64 6.41
CA GLN A 100 -12.30 -13.24 5.10
C GLN A 100 -10.84 -13.09 4.62
N GLY A 101 -10.01 -12.39 5.39
CA GLY A 101 -8.63 -12.07 5.02
C GLY A 101 -8.52 -11.13 3.82
N TYR A 102 -7.31 -11.00 3.28
CA TYR A 102 -7.04 -10.15 2.13
C TYR A 102 -7.67 -10.74 0.86
N ARG A 103 -8.41 -9.90 0.11
CA ARG A 103 -8.92 -10.24 -1.23
C ARG A 103 -8.62 -9.10 -2.20
N PHE A 104 -7.88 -9.39 -3.27
CA PHE A 104 -7.50 -8.35 -4.23
C PHE A 104 -8.72 -7.71 -4.92
N SER A 105 -9.73 -8.51 -5.27
CA SER A 105 -10.98 -8.02 -5.85
C SER A 105 -11.76 -7.07 -4.92
N LYS A 106 -11.57 -7.19 -3.59
CA LYS A 106 -12.11 -6.24 -2.60
C LYS A 106 -11.27 -4.98 -2.55
N ALA A 107 -9.94 -5.10 -2.51
CA ALA A 107 -9.02 -3.97 -2.58
C ALA A 107 -9.27 -3.11 -3.84
N MET A 108 -9.51 -3.71 -4.99
CA MET A 108 -9.83 -3.01 -6.24
C MET A 108 -11.12 -2.15 -6.18
N LYS A 109 -12.04 -2.45 -5.24
CA LYS A 109 -13.27 -1.67 -5.02
C LYS A 109 -13.10 -0.61 -3.92
N ASN A 110 -11.95 -0.58 -3.25
CA ASN A 110 -11.66 0.39 -2.21
C ASN A 110 -11.57 1.80 -2.83
N PRO A 111 -12.22 2.84 -2.26
CA PRO A 111 -12.11 4.21 -2.74
C PRO A 111 -10.66 4.72 -2.80
N GLY A 112 -9.77 4.22 -1.94
CA GLY A 112 -8.35 4.54 -1.95
C GLY A 112 -7.51 3.71 -2.91
N PHE A 113 -8.10 2.77 -3.66
CA PHE A 113 -7.37 1.93 -4.61
C PHE A 113 -6.71 2.77 -5.71
N ILE A 114 -5.47 2.42 -6.04
CA ILE A 114 -4.73 2.94 -7.18
C ILE A 114 -4.41 1.77 -8.11
N GLY A 115 -5.04 1.74 -9.29
CA GLY A 115 -4.75 0.73 -10.30
C GLY A 115 -3.61 1.15 -11.23
N ALA A 116 -3.07 0.20 -12.00
CA ALA A 116 -2.00 0.48 -12.98
C ALA A 116 -2.38 1.56 -14.01
N ALA A 117 -3.65 1.62 -14.42
CA ALA A 117 -4.15 2.67 -15.31
C ALA A 117 -4.14 4.04 -14.62
N ASP A 118 -4.61 4.14 -13.37
CA ASP A 118 -4.57 5.41 -12.62
C ASP A 118 -3.13 5.90 -12.44
N ILE A 119 -2.17 5.02 -12.14
CA ILE A 119 -0.75 5.37 -12.03
C ILE A 119 -0.29 6.08 -13.31
N ARG A 120 -0.55 5.47 -14.47
CA ARG A 120 -0.14 6.00 -15.77
C ARG A 120 -0.88 7.27 -16.17
N ASP A 121 -2.19 7.29 -15.99
CA ASP A 121 -3.07 8.28 -16.62
C ASP A 121 -3.36 9.48 -15.70
N ILE A 122 -3.11 9.34 -14.39
CA ILE A 122 -3.41 10.36 -13.38
C ILE A 122 -2.15 10.73 -12.59
N TYR A 123 -1.54 9.79 -11.87
CA TYR A 123 -0.51 10.11 -10.88
C TYR A 123 0.84 10.50 -11.50
N LEU A 124 1.30 9.78 -12.52
CA LEU A 124 2.53 10.12 -13.25
C LEU A 124 2.43 11.53 -13.88
N PRO A 125 1.35 11.90 -14.62
CA PRO A 125 1.14 13.26 -15.10
C PRO A 125 1.07 14.33 -13.99
N MET A 126 0.59 13.96 -12.80
CA MET A 126 0.58 14.86 -11.62
C MET A 126 1.98 15.05 -10.99
N GLY A 127 2.98 14.29 -11.42
CA GLY A 127 4.37 14.36 -10.95
C GLY A 127 4.71 13.40 -9.80
N PHE A 128 3.92 12.34 -9.59
CA PHE A 128 4.20 11.31 -8.58
C PHE A 128 4.75 10.04 -9.22
N SER A 129 5.81 9.47 -8.66
CA SER A 129 6.54 8.33 -9.23
C SER A 129 6.71 7.12 -8.31
N HIS A 130 6.34 7.20 -7.03
CA HIS A 130 6.57 6.11 -6.06
C HIS A 130 5.28 5.46 -5.60
N PHE A 131 5.22 4.15 -5.78
CA PHE A 131 4.05 3.32 -5.51
C PHE A 131 4.50 2.03 -4.86
N LYS A 132 3.88 1.68 -3.74
CA LYS A 132 4.10 0.41 -3.06
C LYS A 132 2.88 -0.49 -3.18
N ILE A 133 3.17 -1.78 -3.26
CA ILE A 133 2.19 -2.85 -3.29
C ILE A 133 2.30 -3.58 -1.94
N GLU A 134 1.20 -3.66 -1.21
CA GLU A 134 1.07 -4.53 -0.03
C GLU A 134 1.04 -5.99 -0.46
N GLY A 135 1.60 -6.88 0.35
CA GLY A 135 1.50 -8.31 0.07
C GLY A 135 2.58 -9.22 0.64
N ARG A 136 3.61 -8.69 1.32
CA ARG A 136 4.79 -9.47 1.75
C ARG A 136 4.46 -10.79 2.47
N THR A 137 3.39 -10.82 3.25
CA THR A 137 2.96 -11.99 4.04
C THR A 137 1.77 -12.73 3.43
N LEU A 138 1.35 -12.37 2.21
CA LEU A 138 0.24 -13.02 1.51
C LEU A 138 0.74 -14.20 0.68
N GLY A 139 -0.18 -15.12 0.37
CA GLY A 139 0.13 -16.31 -0.44
C GLY A 139 0.57 -15.98 -1.87
N SER A 140 1.35 -16.89 -2.45
CA SER A 140 1.93 -16.84 -3.80
C SER A 140 0.88 -16.50 -4.88
N ALA A 141 -0.31 -17.10 -4.81
CA ALA A 141 -1.39 -16.86 -5.75
C ALA A 141 -1.87 -15.40 -5.75
N VAL A 142 -1.97 -14.78 -4.57
CA VAL A 142 -2.38 -13.38 -4.46
C VAL A 142 -1.28 -12.45 -4.96
N LEU A 143 -0.01 -12.77 -4.65
CA LEU A 143 1.14 -12.03 -5.16
C LEU A 143 1.21 -12.07 -6.69
N LEU A 144 0.96 -13.22 -7.30
CA LEU A 144 0.88 -13.34 -8.76
C LEU A 144 -0.15 -12.36 -9.34
N GLU A 145 -1.35 -12.30 -8.76
CA GLU A 145 -2.39 -11.38 -9.23
C GLU A 145 -1.97 -9.91 -9.14
N PHE A 146 -1.16 -9.52 -8.14
CA PHE A 146 -0.57 -8.18 -8.08
C PHE A 146 0.46 -7.93 -9.18
N LEU A 147 1.37 -8.88 -9.40
CA LEU A 147 2.40 -8.77 -10.44
C LEU A 147 1.77 -8.68 -11.83
N LEU A 148 0.71 -9.46 -12.08
CA LEU A 148 -0.08 -9.36 -13.29
C LEU A 148 -0.71 -7.98 -13.43
N HIS A 149 -1.40 -7.50 -12.39
CA HIS A 149 -2.09 -6.21 -12.45
C HIS A 149 -1.15 -5.01 -12.62
N TYR A 150 -0.05 -4.96 -11.88
CA TYR A 150 0.82 -3.78 -11.82
C TYR A 150 2.03 -3.83 -12.76
N LEU A 151 2.55 -5.02 -13.06
CA LEU A 151 3.85 -5.18 -13.73
C LEU A 151 3.77 -5.94 -15.07
N THR A 152 2.58 -6.41 -15.47
CA THR A 152 2.38 -7.16 -16.70
C THR A 152 1.33 -6.48 -17.57
N ARG A 153 1.59 -6.35 -18.88
CA ARG A 153 0.57 -5.81 -19.79
C ARG A 153 -0.60 -6.78 -19.91
N PRO A 154 -1.86 -6.30 -19.99
CA PRO A 154 -3.06 -7.15 -20.00
C PRO A 154 -3.03 -8.28 -21.03
N GLU A 155 -2.49 -8.04 -22.21
CA GLU A 155 -2.36 -9.02 -23.29
C GLU A 155 -1.45 -10.20 -22.96
N TYR A 156 -0.59 -10.07 -21.94
CA TYR A 156 0.31 -11.14 -21.47
C TYR A 156 -0.15 -11.80 -20.17
N HIS A 157 -1.31 -11.44 -19.63
CA HIS A 157 -1.77 -12.00 -18.34
C HIS A 157 -1.98 -13.51 -18.38
N LEU A 158 -2.59 -14.04 -19.44
CA LEU A 158 -2.79 -15.48 -19.58
C LEU A 158 -1.46 -16.21 -19.85
N PRO A 159 -0.62 -15.79 -20.81
CA PRO A 159 0.70 -16.39 -21.01
C PRO A 159 1.55 -16.45 -19.73
N VAL A 160 1.62 -15.37 -18.95
CA VAL A 160 2.40 -15.36 -17.70
C VAL A 160 1.83 -16.33 -16.66
N ARG A 161 0.50 -16.44 -16.56
CA ARG A 161 -0.12 -17.45 -15.67
C ARG A 161 0.24 -18.86 -16.11
N GLU A 162 0.13 -19.16 -17.40
CA GLU A 162 0.45 -20.49 -17.95
C GLU A 162 1.89 -20.90 -17.67
N GLU A 163 2.86 -20.02 -17.93
CA GLU A 163 4.28 -20.29 -17.63
C GLU A 163 4.51 -20.58 -16.15
N ILE A 164 3.90 -19.82 -15.25
CA ILE A 164 4.08 -20.01 -13.80
C ILE A 164 3.36 -21.27 -13.29
N TYR A 165 2.20 -21.62 -13.84
CA TYR A 165 1.49 -22.85 -13.48
C TYR A 165 2.20 -24.11 -13.98
N LEU A 166 2.77 -24.06 -15.18
CA LEU A 166 3.47 -25.20 -15.78
C LEU A 166 4.84 -25.44 -15.14
N ASP A 167 5.50 -24.41 -14.63
CA ASP A 167 6.78 -24.50 -13.90
C ASP A 167 6.62 -24.97 -12.44
N GLY A 168 5.39 -25.11 -11.94
CA GLY A 168 5.12 -25.53 -10.55
C GLY A 168 5.60 -24.54 -9.48
N MET A 169 6.03 -23.35 -9.88
CA MET A 169 6.54 -22.28 -9.03
C MET A 169 5.47 -21.65 -8.13
N LEU A 170 4.19 -21.88 -8.46
CA LEU A 170 3.09 -21.45 -7.62
C LEU A 170 2.82 -22.50 -6.55
N ASP A 171 3.30 -22.22 -5.34
CA ASP A 171 3.00 -23.06 -4.18
C ASP A 171 1.53 -22.84 -3.79
N LEU A 172 0.66 -23.74 -4.26
CA LEU A 172 -0.79 -23.71 -4.05
C LEU A 172 -1.21 -24.48 -2.78
N PHE A 173 -0.26 -25.11 -2.06
CA PHE A 173 -0.55 -26.02 -0.94
C PHE A 173 0.39 -25.85 0.24
#